data_AF-U7QS11-F1
#
_entry.id   AF-U7QS11-F1
#
_cell.length_a   1.000
_cell.length_b   1.000
_cell.length_c   1.000
_cell.angle_alpha   90.00
_cell.angle_beta   90.00
_cell.angle_gamma   90.00
#
_symmetry.space_group_name_H-M   'P 1'
#
loop_
_entity.id
_entity.type
_entity.pdbx_description
1 polymer ?
#
loop_
_entity_poly.entity_id
_entity_poly.type
_entity_poly.pdbx_seq_one_letter_code
_entity_poly.pdbx_strand_id
1 'polypeptide(L)'
;MSTQPPTNWLQQHLRSLLAGVAGTAIIAGITVAVWSQSANQGVSPSQATNPGQNIASSALPLNITVHRSPTCGCCKAWVQHLEANGFQTTDIVTEDVTGVKQEYGVPSELTSCHTAVIDGYAIEGHVPAADIKRLLAEKPQISGLAVPQMPIGSPGMESGNIKEPFAVLSFRPDGRVKTFNEYQSY
;
A
#
# COMPACT_ATOMS: atom_id res chain seq x y z
N MET A 1 -55.72 17.99 12.07
CA MET A 1 -55.13 17.97 13.43
C MET A 1 -53.64 18.20 13.27
N SER A 2 -53.05 19.07 14.09
CA SER A 2 -51.65 19.50 13.94
C SER A 2 -50.89 19.27 15.24
N THR A 3 -49.71 18.66 15.15
CA THR A 3 -48.73 18.55 16.24
C THR A 3 -47.35 18.84 15.67
N GLN A 4 -46.79 20.01 16.01
CA GLN A 4 -45.40 20.35 15.68
C GLN A 4 -44.43 19.83 16.76
N PRO A 5 -43.12 19.70 16.45
CA PRO A 5 -42.16 19.06 17.35
C PRO A 5 -41.69 19.98 18.49
N PRO A 6 -41.20 19.43 19.61
CA PRO A 6 -40.57 20.20 20.67
C PRO A 6 -39.10 20.53 20.33
N THR A 7 -38.73 21.80 20.47
CA THR A 7 -37.33 22.23 20.59
C THR A 7 -37.15 23.05 21.86
N ASN A 8 -36.15 22.69 22.66
CA ASN A 8 -35.61 23.48 23.78
C ASN A 8 -34.12 23.09 23.87
N TRP A 9 -33.13 23.97 23.71
CA TRP A 9 -32.86 25.23 24.41
C TRP A 9 -32.75 25.09 25.93
N LEU A 10 -31.52 24.81 26.40
CA LEU A 10 -31.02 25.33 27.67
C LEU A 10 -29.48 25.47 27.61
N GLN A 11 -28.97 26.62 28.08
CA GLN A 11 -27.59 26.90 28.54
C GLN A 11 -26.43 26.45 27.62
N GLN A 12 -25.80 27.32 26.83
CA GLN A 12 -24.85 28.37 27.28
C GLN A 12 -23.85 27.90 28.35
N HIS A 13 -22.55 27.97 28.02
CA HIS A 13 -21.45 27.97 29.00
C HIS A 13 -20.60 29.23 28.79
N LEU A 14 -20.23 29.88 29.89
CA LEU A 14 -19.65 31.23 29.89
C LEU A 14 -18.17 31.23 29.48
N ARG A 15 -17.77 32.30 28.79
CA ARG A 15 -16.35 32.72 28.71
C ARG A 15 -16.04 33.61 29.91
N SER A 16 -15.11 33.19 30.77
CA SER A 16 -14.60 34.02 31.86
C SER A 16 -13.37 34.80 31.43
N LEU A 17 -13.46 36.13 31.42
CA LEU A 17 -12.33 37.05 31.31
C LEU A 17 -12.05 37.66 32.69
N LEU A 18 -10.78 37.68 33.09
CA LEU A 18 -10.27 38.51 34.18
C LEU A 18 -8.97 39.18 33.72
N ALA A 19 -8.76 40.45 34.10
CA ALA A 19 -7.71 41.28 33.53
C ALA A 19 -7.03 42.17 34.58
N GLY A 20 -5.69 42.13 34.60
CA GLY A 20 -4.83 43.07 35.33
C GLY A 20 -4.90 43.01 36.87
N VAL A 21 -4.17 43.84 37.63
CA VAL A 21 -3.12 44.83 37.29
C VAL A 21 -2.12 44.91 38.47
N ALA A 22 -0.80 44.94 38.23
CA ALA A 22 0.22 45.59 39.09
C ALA A 22 1.60 45.55 38.39
N GLY A 23 2.52 46.47 38.75
CA GLY A 23 3.90 46.46 38.26
C GLY A 23 4.82 47.45 39.02
N THR A 24 6.10 47.47 38.63
CA THR A 24 7.23 48.37 39.03
C THR A 24 7.62 48.37 40.54
N ALA A 25 8.89 48.57 40.95
CA ALA A 25 10.21 48.40 40.29
C ALA A 25 11.21 47.80 41.33
N ILE A 26 12.48 48.17 41.63
CA ILE A 26 13.44 49.26 41.33
C ILE A 26 14.85 48.64 41.16
N ILE A 27 15.80 49.37 40.56
CA ILE A 27 17.17 48.91 40.19
C ILE A 27 18.19 49.07 41.34
N ALA A 28 19.03 48.04 41.57
CA ALA A 28 20.45 48.09 41.97
C ALA A 28 21.05 46.68 41.82
N GLY A 29 22.31 46.44 41.43
CA GLY A 29 23.44 47.30 41.04
C GLY A 29 24.77 46.59 41.38
N ILE A 30 25.90 46.96 40.74
CA ILE A 30 27.27 46.45 41.03
C ILE A 30 27.48 44.97 40.57
N THR A 31 28.58 44.52 39.93
CA THR A 31 29.87 45.12 39.49
C THR A 31 30.21 44.67 38.05
N VAL A 32 31.08 45.41 37.36
CA VAL A 32 31.79 44.91 36.17
C VAL A 32 33.06 44.16 36.60
N ALA A 33 33.30 42.97 36.03
CA ALA A 33 34.55 42.23 36.21
C ALA A 33 34.98 41.58 34.87
N VAL A 34 35.71 42.33 34.04
CA VAL A 34 36.30 41.81 32.80
C VAL A 34 37.59 41.07 33.15
N TRP A 35 37.60 39.75 32.97
CA TRP A 35 38.81 38.93 32.98
C TRP A 35 38.95 38.21 31.64
N SER A 36 39.87 38.69 30.81
CA SER A 36 40.17 38.10 29.51
C SER A 36 41.19 36.97 29.68
N GLN A 37 40.83 35.75 29.27
CA GLN A 37 41.81 34.66 29.20
C GLN A 37 41.45 33.67 28.07
N SER A 38 42.06 33.85 26.90
CA SER A 38 42.21 32.75 25.94
C SER A 38 43.31 31.82 26.45
N ALA A 39 42.91 30.74 27.12
CA ALA A 39 43.77 29.61 27.45
C ALA A 39 43.15 28.34 26.87
N ASN A 40 43.95 27.56 26.15
CA ASN A 40 43.52 26.34 25.47
C ASN A 40 43.70 25.11 26.38
N GLN A 41 43.20 23.96 25.92
CA GLN A 41 43.30 22.61 26.50
C GLN A 41 42.35 22.29 27.68
N GLY A 42 41.38 21.40 27.38
CA GLY A 42 40.51 20.73 28.34
C GLY A 42 39.78 19.58 27.64
N VAL A 43 39.96 18.35 28.10
CA VAL A 43 39.60 17.12 27.35
C VAL A 43 38.25 16.55 27.81
N SER A 44 37.51 15.95 26.85
CA SER A 44 36.32 15.09 27.05
C SER A 44 35.00 15.77 27.48
N PRO A 45 33.84 15.12 27.29
CA PRO A 45 33.62 13.75 26.78
C PRO A 45 33.15 13.68 25.31
N SER A 46 33.32 12.50 24.71
CA SER A 46 32.76 12.17 23.39
C SER A 46 31.24 12.34 23.37
N GLN A 47 30.73 13.10 22.41
CA GLN A 47 29.32 12.99 22.04
C GLN A 47 29.11 11.58 21.45
N ALA A 48 28.27 10.78 22.11
CA ALA A 48 27.93 9.45 21.62
C ALA A 48 27.20 9.59 20.27
N THR A 49 27.87 9.21 19.19
CA THR A 49 27.26 9.07 17.87
C THR A 49 26.22 7.96 17.93
N ASN A 50 24.96 8.31 18.18
CA ASN A 50 23.85 7.37 18.09
C ASN A 50 23.88 6.74 16.68
N PRO A 51 24.14 5.43 16.53
CA PRO A 51 24.09 4.76 15.24
C PRO A 51 22.64 4.43 14.89
N GLY A 52 21.72 5.36 15.18
CA GLY A 52 20.34 5.38 14.70
C GLY A 52 20.31 5.75 13.22
N GLN A 53 21.09 5.02 12.41
CA GLN A 53 20.99 5.10 10.97
C GLN A 53 19.60 4.61 10.61
N ASN A 54 18.73 5.55 10.23
CA ASN A 54 17.48 5.24 9.58
C ASN A 54 17.80 4.73 8.18
N ILE A 55 18.25 3.46 8.11
CA ILE A 55 18.46 2.73 6.86
C ILE A 55 17.07 2.49 6.30
N ALA A 56 16.61 3.46 5.51
CA ALA A 56 15.49 3.29 4.62
C ALA A 56 15.85 2.16 3.66
N SER A 57 15.40 0.94 3.99
CA SER A 57 15.44 -0.20 3.10
C SER A 57 14.55 0.11 1.90
N SER A 58 15.14 0.73 0.87
CA SER A 58 14.55 0.86 -0.45
C SER A 58 14.29 -0.53 -0.99
N ALA A 59 13.09 -1.05 -0.72
CA ALA A 59 12.60 -2.28 -1.31
C ALA A 59 12.72 -2.16 -2.83
N LEU A 60 13.13 -3.26 -3.49
CA LEU A 60 13.23 -3.27 -4.94
C LEU A 60 11.86 -2.95 -5.55
N PRO A 61 11.82 -2.13 -6.62
CA PRO A 61 10.57 -1.69 -7.20
C PRO A 61 9.77 -2.88 -7.74
N LEU A 62 8.51 -2.99 -7.30
CA LEU A 62 7.58 -4.06 -7.71
C LEU A 62 7.07 -3.81 -9.13
N ASN A 63 7.97 -3.93 -10.11
CA ASN A 63 7.73 -3.69 -11.52
C ASN A 63 6.98 -4.87 -12.14
N ILE A 64 5.76 -4.64 -12.63
CA ILE A 64 4.91 -5.68 -13.24
C ILE A 64 4.41 -5.21 -14.60
N THR A 65 4.56 -6.04 -15.63
CA THR A 65 4.00 -5.79 -16.96
C THR A 65 2.65 -6.48 -17.06
N VAL A 66 1.61 -5.80 -17.53
CA VAL A 66 0.24 -6.33 -17.63
C VAL A 66 -0.21 -6.33 -19.08
N HIS A 67 -0.60 -7.48 -19.61
CA HIS A 67 -1.09 -7.64 -20.98
C HIS A 67 -2.61 -7.86 -20.96
N ARG A 68 -3.36 -6.97 -21.61
CA ARG A 68 -4.83 -7.00 -21.64
C ARG A 68 -5.40 -6.50 -22.98
N SER A 69 -6.66 -6.83 -23.25
CA SER A 69 -7.38 -6.27 -24.41
C SER A 69 -7.75 -4.79 -24.19
N PRO A 70 -7.98 -4.01 -25.27
CA PRO A 70 -8.33 -2.59 -25.16
C PRO A 70 -9.62 -2.35 -24.37
N THR A 71 -10.59 -3.24 -24.52
CA THR A 71 -11.97 -3.12 -24.03
C THR A 71 -12.20 -3.71 -22.63
N CYS A 72 -11.22 -4.40 -22.04
CA CYS A 72 -11.37 -5.02 -20.73
C CYS A 72 -11.36 -4.00 -19.58
N GLY A 73 -12.54 -3.56 -19.14
CA GLY A 73 -12.71 -2.62 -18.03
C GLY A 73 -12.21 -3.15 -16.68
N CYS A 74 -12.52 -4.41 -16.34
CA CYS A 74 -12.08 -5.03 -15.08
C CYS A 74 -10.56 -5.23 -15.02
N CYS A 75 -9.90 -5.57 -16.14
CA CYS A 75 -8.44 -5.62 -16.24
C CYS A 75 -7.81 -4.28 -15.84
N LYS A 76 -8.39 -3.16 -16.27
CA LYS A 76 -7.92 -1.81 -15.91
C LYS A 76 -8.15 -1.49 -14.42
N ALA A 77 -9.27 -1.93 -13.85
CA ALA A 77 -9.52 -1.78 -12.41
C ALA A 77 -8.52 -2.62 -11.57
N TRP A 78 -8.12 -3.80 -12.05
CA TRP A 78 -7.07 -4.61 -11.41
C TRP A 78 -5.68 -3.96 -11.52
N VAL A 79 -5.34 -3.33 -12.65
CA VAL A 79 -4.11 -2.49 -12.75
C VAL A 79 -4.12 -1.40 -11.66
N GLN A 80 -5.24 -0.68 -11.50
CA GLN A 80 -5.38 0.35 -10.45
C GLN A 80 -5.29 -0.23 -9.03
N HIS A 81 -5.78 -1.45 -8.80
CA HIS A 81 -5.60 -2.16 -7.54
C HIS A 81 -4.12 -2.47 -7.24
N LEU A 82 -3.33 -2.82 -8.26
CA LEU A 82 -1.88 -3.02 -8.13
C LEU A 82 -1.14 -1.70 -7.87
N GLU A 83 -1.45 -0.64 -8.62
CA GLU A 83 -0.89 0.71 -8.40
C GLU A 83 -1.15 1.19 -6.95
N ALA A 84 -2.39 1.09 -6.48
CA ALA A 84 -2.78 1.42 -5.11
C ALA A 84 -2.09 0.54 -4.05
N ASN A 85 -1.56 -0.62 -4.44
CA ASN A 85 -0.78 -1.52 -3.61
C ASN A 85 0.74 -1.30 -3.71
N GLY A 86 1.21 -0.31 -4.46
CA GLY A 86 2.64 0.03 -4.59
C GLY A 86 3.40 -0.80 -5.63
N PHE A 87 2.69 -1.43 -6.58
CA PHE A 87 3.31 -1.93 -7.80
C PHE A 87 3.54 -0.80 -8.81
N GLN A 88 4.54 -0.96 -9.67
CA GLN A 88 4.78 -0.11 -10.83
C GLN A 88 4.37 -0.87 -12.09
N THR A 89 3.25 -0.49 -12.67
CA THR A 89 2.55 -1.23 -13.73
C THR A 89 2.88 -0.71 -15.13
N THR A 90 3.36 -1.59 -16.00
CA THR A 90 3.46 -1.33 -17.46
C THR A 90 2.24 -1.94 -18.14
N ASP A 91 1.23 -1.11 -18.47
CA ASP A 91 -0.02 -1.54 -19.10
C ASP A 91 0.14 -1.69 -20.62
N ILE A 92 0.29 -2.93 -21.10
CA ILE A 92 0.41 -3.28 -22.53
C ILE A 92 -0.95 -3.72 -23.06
N VAL A 93 -1.57 -2.82 -23.82
CA VAL A 93 -2.79 -3.10 -24.57
C VAL A 93 -2.45 -3.90 -25.84
N THR A 94 -3.05 -5.08 -26.00
CA THR A 94 -2.86 -5.97 -27.16
C THR A 94 -4.16 -6.66 -27.54
N GLU A 95 -4.37 -6.91 -28.83
CA GLU A 95 -5.48 -7.75 -29.31
C GLU A 95 -5.21 -9.25 -29.06
N ASP A 96 -3.94 -9.66 -29.03
CA ASP A 96 -3.54 -11.05 -28.79
C ASP A 96 -3.01 -11.25 -27.36
N VAL A 97 -3.94 -11.29 -26.40
CA VAL A 97 -3.65 -11.75 -25.03
C VAL A 97 -3.46 -13.28 -24.99
N THR A 98 -3.98 -14.01 -25.98
CA THR A 98 -3.92 -15.47 -26.06
C THR A 98 -2.50 -15.97 -26.35
N GLY A 99 -1.78 -15.30 -27.25
CA GLY A 99 -0.36 -15.54 -27.51
C GLY A 99 0.49 -15.35 -26.25
N VAL A 100 0.24 -14.29 -25.47
CA VAL A 100 0.93 -14.05 -24.19
C VAL A 100 0.66 -15.18 -23.18
N LYS A 101 -0.58 -15.66 -23.05
CA LYS A 101 -0.91 -16.81 -22.19
C LYS A 101 -0.10 -18.06 -22.58
N GLN A 102 0.07 -18.30 -23.87
CA GLN A 102 0.85 -19.43 -24.39
C GLN A 102 2.36 -19.25 -24.18
N GLU A 103 2.89 -18.05 -24.42
CA GLU A 103 4.30 -17.69 -24.21
C GLU A 103 4.74 -17.94 -22.76
N TYR A 104 3.90 -17.52 -21.79
CA TYR A 104 4.16 -17.69 -20.36
C TYR A 104 3.66 -19.03 -19.78
N GLY A 105 3.22 -19.96 -20.64
CA GLY A 105 2.86 -21.33 -20.25
C GLY A 105 1.66 -21.43 -19.31
N VAL A 106 0.69 -20.52 -19.42
CA VAL A 106 -0.57 -20.56 -18.66
C VAL A 106 -1.42 -21.76 -19.11
N PRO A 107 -1.77 -22.70 -18.22
CA PRO A 107 -2.65 -23.82 -18.57
C PRO A 107 -4.04 -23.33 -19.02
N SER A 108 -4.64 -23.98 -20.02
CA SER A 108 -5.87 -23.50 -20.65
C SER A 108 -7.06 -23.48 -19.68
N GLU A 109 -7.09 -24.42 -18.73
CA GLU A 109 -8.07 -24.51 -17.64
C GLU A 109 -7.93 -23.40 -16.58
N LEU A 110 -6.81 -22.68 -16.54
CA LEU A 110 -6.56 -21.60 -15.58
C LEU A 110 -6.81 -20.19 -16.17
N THR A 111 -7.27 -20.11 -17.42
CA THR A 111 -7.31 -18.85 -18.16
C THR A 111 -8.34 -17.83 -17.65
N SER A 112 -7.99 -16.55 -17.81
CA SER A 112 -8.71 -15.34 -17.41
C SER A 112 -8.52 -14.22 -18.46
N CYS A 113 -9.04 -13.02 -18.18
CA CYS A 113 -9.14 -11.89 -19.12
C CYS A 113 -7.83 -11.16 -19.42
N HIS A 114 -6.80 -11.28 -18.57
CA HIS A 114 -5.48 -10.65 -18.72
C HIS A 114 -4.38 -11.54 -18.14
N THR A 115 -3.13 -11.25 -18.50
CA THR A 115 -1.93 -11.94 -18.01
C THR A 115 -0.87 -10.91 -17.69
N ALA A 116 -0.25 -10.99 -16.53
CA ALA A 116 0.83 -10.11 -16.10
C ALA A 116 2.10 -10.88 -15.75
N VAL A 117 3.24 -10.18 -15.70
CA VAL A 117 4.58 -10.77 -15.56
C VAL A 117 5.42 -9.94 -14.59
N ILE A 118 5.99 -10.58 -13.56
CA ILE A 118 6.89 -9.97 -12.57
C ILE A 118 7.92 -10.99 -12.06
N ASP A 119 9.20 -10.62 -11.98
CA ASP A 119 10.32 -11.50 -11.57
C ASP A 119 10.40 -12.86 -12.32
N GLY A 120 9.81 -12.94 -13.52
CA GLY A 120 9.71 -14.18 -14.31
C GLY A 120 8.52 -15.07 -13.97
N TYR A 121 7.68 -14.69 -13.00
CA TYR A 121 6.40 -15.33 -12.72
C TYR A 121 5.27 -14.76 -13.57
N ALA A 122 4.41 -15.65 -14.06
CA ALA A 122 3.13 -15.29 -14.67
C ALA A 122 2.05 -15.08 -13.60
N ILE A 123 1.23 -14.05 -13.77
CA ILE A 123 0.09 -13.70 -12.91
C ILE A 123 -1.15 -13.63 -13.81
N GLU A 124 -1.99 -14.67 -13.77
CA GLU A 124 -3.14 -14.85 -14.66
C GLU A 124 -4.43 -14.41 -13.98
N GLY A 125 -5.11 -13.42 -14.55
CA GLY A 125 -6.36 -12.91 -14.01
C GLY A 125 -6.26 -12.18 -12.67
N HIS A 126 -7.39 -12.08 -11.97
CA HIS A 126 -7.63 -11.18 -10.83
C HIS A 126 -6.97 -11.63 -9.50
N VAL A 127 -5.69 -11.98 -9.55
CA VAL A 127 -4.88 -12.37 -8.39
C VAL A 127 -4.71 -11.18 -7.43
N PRO A 128 -4.98 -11.31 -6.12
CA PRO A 128 -4.78 -10.24 -5.15
C PRO A 128 -3.32 -9.79 -5.01
N ALA A 129 -3.11 -8.48 -4.90
CA ALA A 129 -1.81 -7.85 -4.69
C ALA A 129 -1.03 -8.43 -3.48
N ALA A 130 -1.73 -8.95 -2.46
CA ALA A 130 -1.14 -9.60 -1.30
C ALA A 130 -0.50 -10.96 -1.64
N ASP A 131 -1.14 -11.78 -2.48
CA ASP A 131 -0.60 -13.07 -2.92
C ASP A 131 0.58 -12.89 -3.87
N ILE A 132 0.55 -11.88 -4.75
CA ILE A 132 1.70 -11.52 -5.59
C ILE A 132 2.88 -11.08 -4.72
N LYS A 133 2.67 -10.26 -3.68
CA LYS A 133 3.71 -9.91 -2.71
C LYS A 133 4.26 -11.12 -1.97
N ARG A 134 3.40 -12.09 -1.60
CA ARG A 134 3.80 -13.33 -0.93
C ARG A 134 4.64 -14.22 -1.85
N LEU A 135 4.24 -14.38 -3.12
CA LEU A 135 5.00 -15.08 -4.15
C LEU A 135 6.44 -14.55 -4.27
N LEU A 136 6.58 -13.22 -4.33
CA LEU A 136 7.88 -12.55 -4.49
C LEU A 136 8.74 -12.59 -3.21
N ALA A 137 8.14 -12.82 -2.04
CA ALA A 137 8.86 -13.03 -0.79
C ALA A 137 9.30 -14.50 -0.61
N GLU A 138 8.43 -15.45 -0.92
CA GLU A 138 8.69 -16.90 -0.78
C GLU A 138 9.55 -17.48 -1.92
N LYS A 139 9.49 -16.86 -3.10
CA LYS A 139 10.12 -17.29 -4.37
C LYS A 139 10.04 -18.81 -4.64
N PRO A 140 8.85 -19.44 -4.56
CA PRO A 140 8.69 -20.87 -4.80
C PRO A 140 8.99 -21.23 -6.27
N GLN A 141 9.44 -22.46 -6.50
CA GLN A 141 9.67 -22.99 -7.86
C GLN A 141 8.31 -23.31 -8.54
N ILE A 142 7.68 -22.28 -9.11
CA ILE A 142 6.43 -22.38 -9.89
C ILE A 142 6.53 -21.48 -11.13
N SER A 143 5.65 -21.67 -12.12
CA SER A 143 5.53 -20.75 -13.27
C SER A 143 4.79 -19.47 -12.88
N GLY A 144 3.78 -19.58 -12.02
CA GLY A 144 2.90 -18.45 -11.75
C GLY A 144 1.73 -18.73 -10.81
N LEU A 145 0.91 -17.71 -10.63
CA LEU A 145 -0.37 -17.73 -9.93
C LEU A 145 -1.51 -17.41 -10.90
N ALA A 146 -2.68 -17.99 -10.67
CA ALA A 146 -3.89 -17.74 -11.45
C ALA A 146 -5.13 -17.55 -10.56
N VAL A 147 -6.02 -16.65 -10.96
CA VAL A 147 -7.44 -16.66 -10.59
C VAL A 147 -8.22 -16.91 -11.89
N PRO A 148 -8.63 -18.16 -12.18
CA PRO A 148 -9.29 -18.50 -13.43
C PRO A 148 -10.66 -17.83 -13.59
N GLN A 149 -11.08 -17.66 -14.84
CA GLN A 149 -12.32 -16.95 -15.19
C GLN A 149 -12.31 -15.51 -14.63
N MET A 150 -13.43 -14.99 -14.13
CA MET A 150 -13.52 -13.64 -13.54
C MET A 150 -14.51 -13.64 -12.36
N PRO A 151 -14.12 -14.13 -11.16
CA PRO A 151 -15.02 -14.19 -10.01
C PRO A 151 -15.43 -12.80 -9.52
N ILE A 152 -16.73 -12.57 -9.34
CA ILE A 152 -17.25 -11.28 -8.88
C ILE A 152 -16.77 -11.00 -7.45
N GLY A 153 -16.26 -9.80 -7.20
CA GLY A 153 -15.67 -9.42 -5.91
C GLY A 153 -14.18 -9.77 -5.75
N SER A 154 -13.56 -10.48 -6.69
CA SER A 154 -12.09 -10.46 -6.83
C SER A 154 -11.61 -9.05 -7.21
N PRO A 155 -10.35 -8.65 -6.93
CA PRO A 155 -9.91 -7.27 -7.12
C PRO A 155 -10.04 -6.80 -8.58
N GLY A 156 -10.72 -5.67 -8.81
CA GLY A 156 -11.09 -5.19 -10.15
C GLY A 156 -12.36 -5.81 -10.75
N MET A 157 -13.03 -6.72 -10.03
CA MET A 157 -14.32 -7.34 -10.35
C MET A 157 -15.41 -7.03 -9.30
N GLU A 158 -15.22 -6.00 -8.48
CA GLU A 158 -16.14 -5.62 -7.40
C GLU A 158 -17.50 -5.16 -7.95
N SER A 159 -18.60 -5.78 -7.50
CA SER A 159 -19.96 -5.46 -7.95
C SER A 159 -20.91 -5.31 -6.77
N GLY A 160 -20.91 -4.10 -6.18
CA GLY A 160 -21.73 -3.77 -5.01
C GLY A 160 -21.43 -4.68 -3.83
N ASN A 161 -22.43 -5.44 -3.38
CA ASN A 161 -22.33 -6.38 -2.26
C ASN A 161 -22.14 -7.84 -2.70
N ILE A 162 -22.01 -8.13 -4.01
CA ILE A 162 -21.82 -9.49 -4.52
C ILE A 162 -20.35 -9.85 -4.43
N LYS A 163 -20.05 -10.99 -3.79
CA LYS A 163 -18.72 -11.58 -3.69
C LYS A 163 -18.83 -13.08 -3.84
N GLU A 164 -18.17 -13.62 -4.85
CA GLU A 164 -18.06 -15.05 -5.12
C GLU A 164 -16.79 -15.61 -4.45
N PRO A 165 -16.84 -16.82 -3.87
CA PRO A 165 -15.64 -17.44 -3.32
C PRO A 165 -14.71 -17.88 -4.46
N PHE A 166 -13.40 -17.66 -4.31
CA PHE A 166 -12.41 -18.05 -5.30
C PHE A 166 -11.09 -18.54 -4.68
N ALA A 167 -10.35 -19.33 -5.44
CA ALA A 167 -9.01 -19.77 -5.08
C ALA A 167 -7.97 -19.07 -5.97
N VAL A 168 -6.84 -18.69 -5.35
CA VAL A 168 -5.61 -18.36 -6.08
C VAL A 168 -4.84 -19.66 -6.26
N LEU A 169 -4.57 -20.04 -7.50
CA LEU A 169 -3.96 -21.32 -7.88
C LEU A 169 -2.53 -21.12 -8.36
N SER A 170 -1.57 -21.80 -7.74
CA SER A 170 -0.20 -21.92 -8.24
C SER A 170 -0.10 -23.00 -9.32
N PHE A 171 0.66 -22.74 -10.38
CA PHE A 171 0.89 -23.71 -11.47
C PHE A 171 2.36 -23.83 -11.86
N ARG A 172 2.75 -24.99 -12.40
CA ARG A 172 4.14 -25.36 -12.73
C ARG A 172 4.30 -25.77 -14.20
N PRO A 173 5.53 -25.74 -14.77
CA PRO A 173 5.78 -26.22 -16.14
C PRO A 173 5.50 -27.72 -16.31
N ASP A 174 5.46 -28.47 -15.21
CA ASP A 174 5.12 -29.89 -15.16
C ASP A 174 3.59 -30.15 -15.03
N GLY A 175 2.76 -29.15 -15.32
CA GLY A 175 1.29 -29.25 -15.33
C GLY A 175 0.64 -29.36 -13.95
N ARG A 176 1.43 -29.39 -12.86
CA ARG A 176 0.87 -29.49 -11.51
C ARG A 176 0.30 -28.14 -11.05
N VAL A 177 -0.99 -28.15 -10.74
CA VAL A 177 -1.72 -27.05 -10.11
C VAL A 177 -1.91 -27.35 -8.61
N LYS A 178 -1.85 -26.32 -7.76
CA LYS A 178 -2.18 -26.38 -6.33
C LYS A 178 -2.79 -25.07 -5.85
N THR A 179 -3.77 -25.14 -4.94
CA THR A 179 -4.21 -23.98 -4.16
C THR A 179 -3.02 -23.28 -3.50
N PHE A 180 -2.91 -21.97 -3.73
CA PHE A 180 -1.98 -21.07 -3.06
C PHE A 180 -2.70 -20.28 -1.97
N ASN A 181 -3.94 -19.83 -2.22
CA ASN A 181 -4.78 -19.15 -1.23
C ASN A 181 -6.27 -19.35 -1.56
N GLU A 182 -7.17 -19.15 -0.58
CA GLU A 182 -8.63 -19.23 -0.78
C GLU A 182 -9.34 -18.06 -0.12
N TYR A 183 -10.27 -17.46 -0.85
CA TYR A 183 -11.10 -16.35 -0.41
C TYR A 183 -12.57 -16.78 -0.41
N GLN A 184 -13.18 -16.83 0.78
CA GLN A 184 -14.64 -16.94 0.92
C GLN A 184 -15.33 -15.58 0.65
N SER A 185 -14.58 -14.51 0.86
CA SER A 185 -14.82 -13.12 0.47
C SER A 185 -13.45 -12.47 0.35
N TYR A 186 -13.27 -11.61 -0.65
CA TYR A 186 -12.21 -10.60 -0.67
C TYR A 186 -12.67 -9.34 0.06
#